data_AF-A0A0L0V3K5-F1
#
_entry.id   AF-A0A0L0V3K5-F1
#
_cell.length_a   1.000
_cell.length_b   1.000
_cell.length_c   1.000
_cell.angle_alpha   90.00
_cell.angle_beta   90.00
_cell.angle_gamma   90.00
#
_symmetry.space_group_name_H-M   'P 1'
#
loop_
_entity.id
_entity.type
_entity.pdbx_description
1 polymer ?
#
loop_
_entity_poly.entity_id
_entity_poly.type
_entity_poly.pdbx_seq_one_letter_code
_entity_poly.pdbx_strand_id
1 'polypeptide(L)'
;MLSNILPSIVLVLSASRLSNGAITPTFITEAARGLSSYLATLSHAPPPPSPHVVSISATPGHFYPEYDHLRPNPNATPLHEYFLGDATLEDVAGLQASMFQNHHNNPISRGNMETWIEDNQEYQALEDKQQAKIRSWLKQFFVDEVDSRLIREKATSFIWSLKQSSRAPDTIWWDQDLVEKNSANMEYISLVTIGDYLQFYDRESFKTTHEKVEEMTPKILQILSLDQNNELRKTALTIKELLKYKDSRGLRMYEDRMGEVISVLLKDFSTQNIQEKQDALHNLYIVFGTAPSKAKEKARNAIRNDPTLSPIFEHPHPDSRAPEQAEYIRIKNQLQILGKVNFKS
;
A
#
# COMPACT_ATOMS: atom_id res chain seq x y z
N MET A 1 38.05 -8.06 -31.05
CA MET A 1 36.94 -7.73 -31.97
C MET A 1 35.64 -7.81 -31.19
N LEU A 2 34.79 -6.83 -31.41
CA LEU A 2 33.55 -6.46 -30.69
C LEU A 2 32.39 -7.47 -30.85
N SER A 3 31.33 -7.22 -30.06
CA SER A 3 29.93 -7.74 -30.07
C SER A 3 29.63 -8.93 -29.15
N ASN A 4 28.50 -9.05 -28.43
CA ASN A 4 27.26 -8.26 -28.25
C ASN A 4 26.55 -8.85 -26.98
N ILE A 5 26.07 -8.04 -26.01
CA ILE A 5 24.66 -7.66 -25.74
C ILE A 5 23.67 -8.83 -25.49
N LEU A 6 23.27 -9.05 -24.22
CA LEU A 6 21.88 -8.94 -23.66
C LEU A 6 21.79 -9.58 -22.25
N PRO A 7 20.90 -9.08 -21.35
CA PRO A 7 20.68 -9.61 -20.01
C PRO A 7 19.51 -10.62 -19.97
N SER A 8 19.68 -11.72 -19.23
CA SER A 8 18.62 -12.69 -19.01
C SER A 8 17.67 -12.22 -17.90
N ILE A 9 16.45 -11.88 -18.31
CA ILE A 9 15.23 -11.87 -17.49
C ILE A 9 14.91 -13.33 -17.15
N VAL A 10 14.76 -13.67 -15.87
CA VAL A 10 14.18 -14.96 -15.45
C VAL A 10 12.90 -14.69 -14.67
N LEU A 11 11.79 -14.84 -15.39
CA LEU A 11 10.45 -15.12 -14.88
C LEU A 11 10.41 -16.54 -14.33
N VAL A 12 9.89 -16.74 -13.12
CA VAL A 12 9.39 -18.06 -12.68
C VAL A 12 7.95 -17.89 -12.21
N LEU A 13 7.04 -18.16 -13.13
CA LEU A 13 5.64 -18.51 -12.87
C LEU A 13 5.59 -20.03 -12.75
N SER A 14 5.41 -20.55 -11.53
CA SER A 14 5.15 -21.98 -11.32
C SER A 14 3.63 -22.19 -11.24
N ALA A 15 3.05 -22.66 -12.33
CA ALA A 15 1.68 -23.17 -12.36
C ALA A 15 1.62 -24.54 -11.67
N SER A 16 0.69 -24.72 -10.73
CA SER A 16 0.23 -26.04 -10.27
C SER A 16 -1.28 -26.09 -10.40
N ARG A 17 -1.77 -26.99 -11.24
CA ARG A 17 -3.20 -27.23 -11.50
C ARG A 17 -3.78 -28.25 -10.52
N LEU A 18 -4.99 -27.93 -10.06
CA LEU A 18 -6.13 -28.80 -9.73
C LEU A 18 -6.10 -29.64 -8.45
N SER A 19 -6.88 -29.20 -7.46
CA SER A 19 -7.90 -30.06 -6.85
C SER A 19 -9.21 -29.26 -6.72
N ASN A 20 -10.31 -29.86 -7.17
CA ASN A 20 -11.65 -29.29 -7.12
C ASN A 20 -12.26 -29.57 -5.73
N GLY A 21 -12.54 -28.51 -4.99
CA GLY A 21 -13.41 -28.54 -3.81
C GLY A 21 -14.15 -27.19 -3.77
N ALA A 22 -15.47 -27.23 -3.89
CA ALA A 22 -16.32 -26.05 -3.95
C ALA A 22 -16.22 -25.22 -2.66
N ILE A 23 -15.76 -23.96 -2.79
CA ILE A 23 -15.79 -22.95 -1.73
C ILE A 23 -16.15 -21.58 -2.37
N THR A 24 -16.99 -20.85 -1.65
CA THR A 24 -17.74 -19.61 -1.94
C THR A 24 -16.99 -18.44 -2.60
N PRO A 25 -17.69 -17.56 -3.36
CA PRO A 25 -17.07 -16.45 -4.08
C PRO A 25 -16.83 -15.24 -3.17
N THR A 26 -15.57 -14.90 -2.90
CA THR A 26 -15.21 -13.65 -2.22
C THR A 26 -13.99 -12.99 -2.87
N PHE A 27 -14.24 -11.82 -3.46
CA PHE A 27 -13.35 -10.68 -3.69
C PHE A 27 -11.92 -10.95 -4.18
N ILE A 28 -11.76 -11.04 -5.51
CA ILE A 28 -10.48 -10.83 -6.21
C ILE A 28 -10.61 -9.50 -6.97
N THR A 29 -10.01 -8.43 -6.43
CA THR A 29 -10.05 -7.09 -7.01
C THR A 29 -9.02 -6.90 -8.13
N GLU A 30 -9.43 -6.18 -9.16
CA GLU A 30 -8.76 -5.73 -10.41
C GLU A 30 -7.37 -5.07 -10.27
N ALA A 31 -6.79 -5.00 -9.07
CA ALA A 31 -5.49 -4.36 -8.82
C ALA A 31 -4.31 -5.01 -9.57
N ALA A 32 -4.47 -6.25 -10.07
CA ALA A 32 -3.38 -7.00 -10.70
C ALA A 32 -3.23 -6.78 -12.22
N ARG A 33 -4.17 -6.14 -12.92
CA ARG A 33 -4.13 -6.02 -14.40
C ARG A 33 -3.67 -4.68 -14.97
N GLY A 34 -3.55 -3.62 -14.16
CA GLY A 34 -3.30 -2.26 -14.65
C GLY A 34 -1.84 -1.85 -14.90
N LEU A 35 -0.85 -2.73 -14.70
CA LEU A 35 0.57 -2.32 -14.60
C LEU A 35 1.43 -2.57 -15.85
N SER A 36 0.88 -3.08 -16.95
CA SER A 36 1.68 -3.51 -18.11
C SER A 36 1.90 -2.50 -19.24
N SER A 37 1.40 -1.26 -19.17
CA SER A 37 1.43 -0.33 -20.33
C SER A 37 2.42 0.84 -20.25
N TYR A 38 3.37 0.82 -19.32
CA TYR A 38 4.36 1.90 -19.15
C TYR A 38 5.66 1.64 -19.93
N LEU A 39 5.83 2.14 -21.17
CA LEU A 39 7.15 2.49 -21.73
C LEU A 39 7.02 3.44 -22.95
N ALA A 40 7.92 4.45 -22.97
CA ALA A 40 8.14 5.51 -23.98
C ALA A 40 7.25 6.77 -23.82
N THR A 41 7.73 8.01 -23.66
CA THR A 41 9.05 8.62 -23.90
C THR A 41 9.10 9.99 -23.22
N LEU A 42 10.29 10.41 -22.81
CA LEU A 42 10.61 11.67 -22.13
C LEU A 42 10.96 12.81 -23.10
N SER A 43 10.80 14.05 -22.57
CA SER A 43 11.74 15.19 -22.63
C SER A 43 11.45 16.37 -23.57
N HIS A 44 11.15 17.56 -23.01
CA HIS A 44 12.02 18.77 -22.92
C HIS A 44 11.22 20.02 -22.45
N ALA A 45 11.74 20.76 -21.47
CA ALA A 45 11.25 22.07 -20.92
C ALA A 45 12.13 23.23 -21.48
N PRO A 46 11.95 24.58 -21.23
CA PRO A 46 11.33 25.27 -20.07
C PRO A 46 10.60 26.65 -20.41
N PRO A 47 10.52 27.72 -19.56
CA PRO A 47 9.29 28.27 -18.91
C PRO A 47 8.99 29.80 -19.21
N PRO A 48 8.41 30.62 -18.31
CA PRO A 48 6.98 30.92 -18.00
C PRO A 48 6.59 32.40 -18.36
N PRO A 49 5.39 32.94 -17.99
CA PRO A 49 5.24 33.63 -16.69
C PRO A 49 3.83 33.56 -16.03
N SER A 50 3.78 33.85 -14.71
CA SER A 50 2.60 34.19 -13.86
C SER A 50 1.67 35.27 -14.49
N PRO A 51 0.43 35.58 -14.02
CA PRO A 51 -0.04 35.68 -12.61
C PRO A 51 -1.57 35.49 -12.34
N HIS A 52 -1.97 35.76 -11.09
CA HIS A 52 -3.31 36.14 -10.59
C HIS A 52 -4.25 35.07 -10.01
N VAL A 53 -4.51 35.26 -8.72
CA VAL A 53 -5.57 34.67 -7.92
C VAL A 53 -6.90 35.26 -8.35
N VAL A 54 -7.85 34.43 -8.77
CA VAL A 54 -9.28 34.78 -8.84
C VAL A 54 -10.08 33.62 -8.24
N SER A 55 -10.80 33.91 -7.16
CA SER A 55 -11.78 33.02 -6.56
C SER A 55 -13.10 33.19 -7.29
N ILE A 56 -13.76 32.09 -7.72
CA ILE A 56 -15.11 32.14 -8.29
C ILE A 56 -15.96 31.04 -7.69
N SER A 57 -17.07 31.44 -7.06
CA SER A 57 -18.16 30.59 -6.59
C SER A 57 -18.84 29.89 -7.77
N ALA A 58 -19.01 28.57 -7.69
CA ALA A 58 -19.68 27.79 -8.72
C ALA A 58 -21.19 27.63 -8.42
N THR A 59 -22.03 28.15 -9.32
CA THR A 59 -23.37 27.61 -9.60
C THR A 59 -23.25 26.50 -10.64
N PRO A 60 -24.06 25.42 -10.56
CA PRO A 60 -23.92 24.24 -11.41
C PRO A 60 -24.61 24.46 -12.76
N GLY A 61 -23.90 24.12 -13.83
CA GLY A 61 -24.41 24.15 -15.20
C GLY A 61 -23.54 25.02 -16.09
N HIS A 62 -22.89 24.40 -17.07
CA HIS A 62 -21.91 24.94 -18.03
C HIS A 62 -20.45 24.85 -17.59
N PHE A 63 -19.80 23.76 -18.01
CA PHE A 63 -18.36 23.76 -18.26
C PHE A 63 -18.08 24.77 -19.38
N TYR A 64 -17.56 25.95 -19.02
CA TYR A 64 -17.14 26.95 -20.01
C TYR A 64 -15.87 26.46 -20.74
N PRO A 65 -15.79 26.60 -22.09
CA PRO A 65 -14.58 26.29 -22.89
C PRO A 65 -13.33 27.05 -22.45
N GLU A 66 -13.51 28.10 -21.65
CA GLU A 66 -12.45 28.94 -21.12
C GLU A 66 -11.59 28.22 -20.06
N TYR A 67 -11.99 27.04 -19.57
CA TYR A 67 -11.23 26.24 -18.60
C TYR A 67 -10.59 24.96 -19.16
N ASP A 68 -10.59 24.77 -20.49
CA ASP A 68 -9.94 23.60 -21.12
C ASP A 68 -8.42 23.52 -20.83
N HIS A 69 -7.79 24.64 -20.51
CA HIS A 69 -6.39 24.72 -20.10
C HIS A 69 -6.13 24.30 -18.63
N LEU A 70 -7.20 24.08 -17.84
CA LEU A 70 -7.14 23.57 -16.47
C LEU A 70 -7.51 22.08 -16.38
N ARG A 71 -7.73 21.40 -17.52
CA ARG A 71 -7.82 19.93 -17.53
C ARG A 71 -6.48 19.37 -17.07
N PRO A 72 -6.41 18.68 -15.92
CA PRO A 72 -5.16 18.12 -15.44
C PRO A 72 -4.61 17.08 -16.41
N ASN A 73 -5.51 16.34 -17.09
CA ASN A 73 -5.20 15.45 -18.21
C ASN A 73 -6.06 15.82 -19.45
N PRO A 74 -5.47 16.35 -20.54
CA PRO A 74 -6.21 16.67 -21.76
C PRO A 74 -6.66 15.43 -22.57
N ASN A 75 -6.04 14.27 -22.35
CA ASN A 75 -6.37 13.00 -23.02
C ASN A 75 -7.47 12.22 -22.29
N ALA A 76 -7.91 12.68 -21.12
CA ALA A 76 -8.95 12.02 -20.37
C ALA A 76 -10.31 12.13 -21.08
N THR A 77 -11.08 11.04 -21.07
CA THR A 77 -12.44 11.03 -21.59
C THR A 77 -13.30 12.02 -20.81
N PRO A 78 -13.95 12.99 -21.49
CA PRO A 78 -14.84 13.95 -20.83
C PRO A 78 -15.94 13.26 -20.01
N LEU A 79 -16.37 13.90 -18.93
CA LEU A 79 -17.36 13.37 -17.99
C LEU A 79 -18.61 12.79 -18.69
N HIS A 80 -19.26 13.61 -19.52
CA HIS A 80 -20.47 13.24 -20.27
C HIS A 80 -20.26 12.10 -21.27
N GLU A 81 -19.05 11.94 -21.82
CA GLU A 81 -18.72 10.83 -22.73
C GLU A 81 -18.46 9.54 -21.95
N TYR A 82 -17.83 9.64 -20.78
CA TYR A 82 -17.49 8.47 -19.95
C TYR A 82 -18.74 7.82 -19.35
N PHE A 83 -19.74 8.62 -18.98
CA PHE A 83 -21.00 8.17 -18.37
C PHE A 83 -22.19 8.26 -19.33
N LEU A 84 -21.95 8.16 -20.64
CA LEU A 84 -23.00 8.28 -21.65
C LEU A 84 -24.19 7.36 -21.36
N GLY A 85 -25.37 7.96 -21.15
CA GLY A 85 -26.62 7.25 -20.86
C GLY A 85 -26.86 6.93 -19.38
N ASP A 86 -25.99 7.39 -18.47
CA ASP A 86 -26.11 7.21 -17.02
C ASP A 86 -25.94 8.55 -16.28
N ALA A 87 -26.98 9.38 -16.36
CA ALA A 87 -26.98 10.74 -15.82
C ALA A 87 -26.71 10.78 -14.30
N THR A 88 -27.16 9.76 -13.56
CA THR A 88 -26.90 9.68 -12.12
C THR A 88 -25.41 9.50 -11.82
N LEU A 89 -24.71 8.63 -12.55
CA LEU A 89 -23.26 8.48 -12.36
C LEU A 89 -22.49 9.72 -12.83
N GLU A 90 -22.96 10.36 -13.89
CA GLU A 90 -22.40 11.62 -14.38
C GLU A 90 -22.46 12.71 -13.30
N ASP A 91 -23.65 12.92 -12.72
CA ASP A 91 -23.89 13.92 -11.67
C ASP A 91 -23.02 13.66 -10.44
N VAL A 92 -23.01 12.41 -9.94
CA VAL A 92 -22.21 12.06 -8.76
C VAL A 92 -20.71 12.21 -9.07
N ALA A 93 -20.23 11.79 -10.24
CA ALA A 93 -18.83 11.98 -10.61
C ALA A 93 -18.45 13.47 -10.73
N GLY A 94 -19.33 14.30 -11.28
CA GLY A 94 -19.16 15.76 -11.33
C GLY A 94 -19.09 16.38 -9.94
N LEU A 95 -19.95 15.95 -9.01
CA LEU A 95 -19.93 16.39 -7.62
C LEU A 95 -18.61 16.01 -6.94
N GLN A 96 -18.12 14.79 -7.13
CA GLN A 96 -16.84 14.33 -6.58
C GLN A 96 -15.64 15.09 -7.15
N ALA A 97 -15.64 15.41 -8.44
CA ALA A 97 -14.61 16.25 -9.05
C ALA A 97 -14.61 17.67 -8.46
N SER A 98 -15.80 18.25 -8.26
CA SER A 98 -15.95 19.56 -7.62
C SER A 98 -15.43 19.53 -6.18
N MET A 99 -15.75 18.48 -5.40
CA MET A 99 -15.24 18.32 -4.04
C MET A 99 -13.71 18.24 -4.01
N PHE A 100 -13.09 17.47 -4.91
CA PHE A 100 -11.63 17.40 -5.00
C PHE A 100 -10.97 18.77 -5.26
N GLN A 101 -11.58 19.58 -6.13
CA GLN A 101 -11.06 20.89 -6.52
C GLN A 101 -11.27 21.95 -5.42
N ASN A 102 -12.47 21.99 -4.84
CA ASN A 102 -12.94 23.11 -4.03
C ASN A 102 -12.87 22.85 -2.52
N HIS A 103 -12.90 21.58 -2.09
CA HIS A 103 -12.86 21.24 -0.67
C HIS A 103 -11.45 20.86 -0.22
N HIS A 104 -11.14 21.22 1.03
CA HIS A 104 -9.89 20.89 1.71
C HIS A 104 -10.11 19.75 2.70
N ASN A 105 -10.64 18.62 2.20
CA ASN A 105 -10.81 17.46 3.06
C ASN A 105 -9.44 16.79 3.23
N ASN A 106 -8.93 16.84 4.47
CA ASN A 106 -7.83 15.98 4.88
C ASN A 106 -8.19 14.51 4.56
N PRO A 107 -7.21 13.66 4.22
CA PRO A 107 -7.51 12.26 3.97
C PRO A 107 -8.28 11.65 5.14
N ILE A 108 -9.20 10.74 4.82
CA ILE A 108 -10.09 10.16 5.81
C ILE A 108 -9.30 9.45 6.92
N SER A 109 -9.78 9.62 8.14
CA SER A 109 -9.26 9.07 9.38
C SER A 109 -10.40 8.96 10.39
N ARG A 110 -10.16 8.30 11.53
CA ARG A 110 -11.17 8.26 12.60
C ARG A 110 -11.66 9.65 13.03
N GLY A 111 -10.80 10.67 12.97
CA GLY A 111 -11.13 12.03 13.43
C GLY A 111 -12.03 12.85 12.50
N ASN A 112 -12.16 12.46 11.23
CA ASN A 112 -12.94 13.19 10.22
C ASN A 112 -13.82 12.27 9.36
N MET A 113 -14.00 11.02 9.77
CA MET A 113 -14.78 10.03 9.02
C MET A 113 -16.25 10.43 8.88
N GLU A 114 -16.86 10.99 9.92
CA GLU A 114 -18.26 11.43 9.87
C GLU A 114 -18.48 12.47 8.77
N THR A 115 -17.61 13.49 8.68
CA THR A 115 -17.63 14.48 7.59
C THR A 115 -17.45 13.83 6.22
N TRP A 116 -16.52 12.87 6.10
CA TRP A 116 -16.37 12.11 4.85
C TRP A 116 -17.62 11.31 4.48
N ILE A 117 -18.35 10.78 5.46
CA ILE A 117 -19.59 10.03 5.22
C ILE A 117 -20.72 10.99 4.82
N GLU A 118 -20.89 12.10 5.54
CA GLU A 118 -21.92 13.11 5.28
C GLU A 118 -21.76 13.78 3.92
N ASP A 119 -20.54 14.20 3.58
CA ASP A 119 -20.24 14.86 2.31
C ASP A 119 -20.45 13.93 1.09
N ASN A 120 -20.39 12.60 1.30
CA ASN A 120 -20.37 11.62 0.20
C ASN A 120 -21.56 10.65 0.21
N GLN A 121 -22.72 11.07 0.73
CA GLN A 121 -23.92 10.23 0.81
C GLN A 121 -24.39 9.72 -0.55
N GLU A 122 -24.43 10.59 -1.57
CA GLU A 122 -24.86 10.21 -2.93
C GLU A 122 -23.93 9.16 -3.55
N TYR A 123 -22.62 9.30 -3.34
CA TYR A 123 -21.64 8.34 -3.81
C TYR A 123 -21.73 7.00 -3.05
N GLN A 124 -21.96 7.03 -1.74
CA GLN A 124 -22.12 5.82 -0.92
C GLN A 124 -23.40 5.05 -1.24
N ALA A 125 -24.44 5.74 -1.72
CA ALA A 125 -25.69 5.11 -2.13
C ALA A 125 -25.55 4.27 -3.43
N LEU A 126 -24.45 4.45 -4.17
CA LEU A 126 -24.16 3.68 -5.39
C LEU A 126 -23.62 2.28 -5.08
N GLU A 127 -23.83 1.34 -6.00
CA GLU A 127 -23.22 0.02 -5.92
C GLU A 127 -21.68 0.07 -6.05
N ASP A 128 -20.96 -0.89 -5.47
CA ASP A 128 -19.50 -0.97 -5.50
C ASP A 128 -18.89 -0.81 -6.91
N LYS A 129 -19.55 -1.39 -7.93
CA LYS A 129 -19.11 -1.30 -9.34
C LYS A 129 -19.28 0.12 -9.89
N GLN A 130 -20.36 0.81 -9.53
CA GLN A 130 -20.61 2.18 -9.92
C GLN A 130 -19.62 3.14 -9.24
N GLN A 131 -19.41 2.96 -7.93
CA GLN A 131 -18.37 3.69 -7.20
C GLN A 131 -16.99 3.48 -7.84
N ALA A 132 -16.66 2.27 -8.28
CA ALA A 132 -15.41 1.96 -8.98
C ALA A 132 -15.27 2.67 -10.33
N LYS A 133 -16.36 2.82 -11.09
CA LYS A 133 -16.36 3.60 -12.34
C LYS A 133 -16.06 5.08 -12.08
N ILE A 134 -16.69 5.67 -11.06
CA ILE A 134 -16.43 7.07 -10.67
C ILE A 134 -14.96 7.26 -10.27
N ARG A 135 -14.42 6.39 -9.42
CA ARG A 135 -13.00 6.43 -9.04
C ARG A 135 -12.07 6.25 -10.23
N SER A 136 -12.43 5.39 -11.19
CA SER A 136 -11.65 5.17 -12.42
C SER A 136 -11.62 6.42 -13.30
N TRP A 137 -12.77 7.09 -13.48
CA TRP A 137 -12.84 8.34 -14.21
C TRP A 137 -12.03 9.46 -13.52
N LEU A 138 -12.19 9.63 -12.20
CA LEU A 138 -11.40 10.60 -11.43
C LEU A 138 -9.89 10.32 -11.56
N LYS A 139 -9.49 9.05 -11.55
CA LYS A 139 -8.10 8.65 -11.77
C LYS A 139 -7.62 9.04 -13.17
N GLN A 140 -8.40 8.76 -14.21
CA GLN A 140 -8.06 9.15 -15.59
C GLN A 140 -7.86 10.67 -15.70
N PHE A 141 -8.70 11.44 -15.02
CA PHE A 141 -8.73 12.89 -15.15
C PHE A 141 -7.70 13.63 -14.29
N PHE A 142 -7.41 13.14 -13.08
CA PHE A 142 -6.60 13.84 -12.08
C PHE A 142 -5.28 13.13 -11.71
N VAL A 143 -5.07 11.89 -12.15
CA VAL A 143 -3.88 11.10 -11.82
C VAL A 143 -3.13 10.68 -13.07
N ASP A 144 -3.82 10.03 -14.01
CA ASP A 144 -3.19 9.47 -15.20
C ASP A 144 -2.73 10.57 -16.14
N GLU A 145 -1.50 10.47 -16.63
CA GLU A 145 -0.89 11.41 -17.58
C GLU A 145 -0.86 12.89 -17.14
N VAL A 146 -1.17 13.17 -15.86
CA VAL A 146 -1.06 14.52 -15.28
C VAL A 146 0.39 14.78 -14.91
N ASP A 147 1.02 15.84 -15.44
CA ASP A 147 2.44 16.15 -15.15
C ASP A 147 2.70 16.55 -13.69
N SER A 148 1.77 17.29 -13.09
CA SER A 148 1.91 17.81 -11.73
C SER A 148 1.83 16.70 -10.69
N ARG A 149 2.98 16.37 -10.10
CA ARG A 149 3.09 15.41 -8.99
C ARG A 149 2.16 15.77 -7.82
N LEU A 150 2.08 17.05 -7.47
CA LEU A 150 1.23 17.51 -6.36
C LEU A 150 -0.25 17.20 -6.62
N ILE A 151 -0.73 17.45 -7.84
CA ILE A 151 -2.12 17.15 -8.23
C ILE A 151 -2.35 15.64 -8.16
N ARG A 152 -1.44 14.83 -8.73
CA ARG A 152 -1.55 13.36 -8.68
C ARG A 152 -1.62 12.83 -7.25
N GLU A 153 -0.78 13.32 -6.35
CA GLU A 153 -0.76 12.89 -4.96
C GLU A 153 -2.03 13.31 -4.20
N LYS A 154 -2.50 14.56 -4.39
CA LYS A 154 -3.76 15.01 -3.82
C LYS A 154 -4.94 14.17 -4.32
N ALA A 155 -4.99 13.93 -5.64
CA ALA A 155 -6.07 13.16 -6.26
C ALA A 155 -6.04 11.69 -5.84
N THR A 156 -4.86 11.07 -5.75
CA THR A 156 -4.70 9.70 -5.25
C THR A 156 -5.18 9.60 -3.80
N SER A 157 -4.81 10.57 -2.95
CA SER A 157 -5.27 10.64 -1.56
C SER A 157 -6.79 10.81 -1.45
N PHE A 158 -7.37 11.66 -2.30
CA PHE A 158 -8.82 11.88 -2.36
C PHE A 158 -9.56 10.61 -2.82
N ILE A 159 -9.14 10.00 -3.93
CA ILE A 159 -9.75 8.76 -4.46
C ILE A 159 -9.62 7.62 -3.44
N TRP A 160 -8.48 7.52 -2.76
CA TRP A 160 -8.30 6.56 -1.68
C TRP A 160 -9.29 6.83 -0.54
N SER A 161 -9.43 8.08 -0.11
CA SER A 161 -10.35 8.46 0.98
C SER A 161 -11.81 8.21 0.62
N LEU A 162 -12.19 8.54 -0.62
CA LEU A 162 -13.50 8.25 -1.19
C LEU A 162 -13.79 6.75 -1.28
N LYS A 163 -12.77 5.90 -1.46
CA LYS A 163 -12.94 4.45 -1.34
C LYS A 163 -13.16 4.02 0.12
N GLN A 164 -12.46 4.62 1.08
CA GLN A 164 -12.62 4.23 2.48
C GLN A 164 -13.91 4.76 3.11
N SER A 165 -14.49 5.87 2.63
CA SER A 165 -15.74 6.42 3.15
C SER A 165 -16.93 5.48 2.98
N SER A 166 -16.89 4.57 1.99
CA SER A 166 -17.89 3.51 1.81
C SER A 166 -17.72 2.30 2.74
N ARG A 167 -16.69 2.28 3.61
CA ARG A 167 -16.49 1.18 4.56
C ARG A 167 -17.40 1.32 5.77
N ALA A 168 -17.65 0.20 6.45
CA ALA A 168 -18.26 0.24 7.77
C ALA A 168 -17.39 1.08 8.74
N PRO A 169 -17.98 2.05 9.47
CA PRO A 169 -17.24 3.00 10.30
C PRO A 169 -16.28 2.39 11.32
N ASP A 170 -16.66 1.26 11.90
CA ASP A 170 -15.87 0.49 12.88
C ASP A 170 -14.60 -0.14 12.29
N THR A 171 -14.51 -0.24 10.96
CA THR A 171 -13.32 -0.75 10.27
C THR A 171 -12.24 0.31 10.03
N ILE A 172 -12.56 1.60 10.23
CA ILE A 172 -11.60 2.71 10.12
C ILE A 172 -10.81 2.83 11.42
N TRP A 173 -9.66 2.18 11.46
CA TRP A 173 -8.90 2.01 12.71
C TRP A 173 -7.78 3.05 12.93
N TRP A 174 -7.41 3.81 11.90
CA TRP A 174 -6.27 4.72 11.93
C TRP A 174 -6.66 6.14 12.37
N ASP A 175 -5.78 6.74 13.15
CA ASP A 175 -5.95 8.11 13.66
C ASP A 175 -5.39 9.15 12.67
N GLN A 176 -5.88 10.39 12.79
CA GLN A 176 -5.43 11.53 11.98
C GLN A 176 -3.90 11.72 12.05
N ASP A 177 -3.31 11.51 13.23
CA ASP A 177 -1.86 11.54 13.46
C ASP A 177 -1.07 10.62 12.50
N LEU A 178 -1.60 9.44 12.18
CA LEU A 178 -0.93 8.51 11.25
C LEU A 178 -0.95 9.07 9.83
N VAL A 179 -2.05 9.73 9.44
CA VAL A 179 -2.17 10.37 8.11
C VAL A 179 -1.21 11.55 8.01
N GLU A 180 -1.23 12.46 8.98
CA GLU A 180 -0.42 13.68 8.95
C GLU A 180 1.08 13.40 8.92
N LYS A 181 1.56 12.49 9.79
CA LYS A 181 2.98 12.14 9.91
C LYS A 181 3.54 11.39 8.72
N ASN A 182 2.67 10.80 7.89
CA ASN A 182 3.05 10.00 6.72
C ASN A 182 2.41 10.51 5.43
N SER A 183 2.04 11.80 5.40
CA SER A 183 1.43 12.49 4.26
C SER A 183 2.40 12.62 3.08
N ALA A 184 3.69 12.79 3.36
CA ALA A 184 4.74 12.81 2.35
C ALA A 184 4.77 11.48 1.57
N ASN A 185 4.67 11.54 0.24
CA ASN A 185 4.54 10.38 -0.64
C ASN A 185 3.37 9.44 -0.28
N MET A 186 2.37 9.91 0.48
CA MET A 186 1.18 9.15 0.85
C MET A 186 1.49 7.79 1.51
N GLU A 187 2.59 7.69 2.27
CA GLU A 187 2.99 6.44 2.93
C GLU A 187 1.91 5.89 3.88
N TYR A 188 1.04 6.76 4.42
CA TYR A 188 -0.11 6.34 5.21
C TYR A 188 -1.00 5.32 4.50
N ILE A 189 -1.17 5.41 3.17
CA ILE A 189 -1.98 4.43 2.39
C ILE A 189 -1.39 3.03 2.52
N SER A 190 -0.06 2.92 2.40
CA SER A 190 0.66 1.65 2.57
C SER A 190 0.56 1.13 4.00
N LEU A 191 0.70 2.01 4.99
CA LEU A 191 0.60 1.66 6.41
C LEU A 191 -0.81 1.17 6.79
N VAL A 192 -1.85 1.87 6.32
CA VAL A 192 -3.24 1.46 6.52
C VAL A 192 -3.51 0.11 5.86
N THR A 193 -3.00 -0.11 4.65
CA THR A 193 -3.16 -1.40 3.94
C THR A 193 -2.50 -2.55 4.70
N ILE A 194 -1.31 -2.34 5.28
CA ILE A 194 -0.66 -3.33 6.14
C ILE A 194 -1.51 -3.61 7.38
N GLY A 195 -1.98 -2.58 8.08
CA GLY A 195 -2.83 -2.78 9.25
C GLY A 195 -4.18 -3.43 8.92
N ASP A 196 -4.73 -3.23 7.72
CA ASP A 196 -5.93 -3.96 7.25
C ASP A 196 -5.66 -5.45 7.03
N TYR A 197 -4.51 -5.83 6.43
CA TYR A 197 -4.11 -7.24 6.34
C TYR A 197 -3.93 -7.85 7.73
N LEU A 198 -3.32 -7.09 8.63
CA LEU A 198 -3.17 -7.45 10.03
C LEU A 198 -4.45 -7.18 10.84
N GLN A 199 -5.60 -6.88 10.24
CA GLN A 199 -6.91 -6.70 10.89
C GLN A 199 -6.97 -5.69 12.06
N PHE A 200 -6.27 -4.56 11.99
CA PHE A 200 -6.16 -3.59 13.10
C PHE A 200 -7.48 -3.00 13.60
N TYR A 201 -8.59 -3.20 12.87
CA TYR A 201 -9.93 -2.89 13.34
C TYR A 201 -10.41 -3.83 14.47
N ASP A 202 -10.00 -5.11 14.46
CA ASP A 202 -10.31 -6.05 15.53
C ASP A 202 -9.33 -5.84 16.67
N ARG A 203 -9.79 -5.27 17.79
CA ARG A 203 -8.96 -5.04 18.98
C ARG A 203 -9.08 -6.14 20.02
N GLU A 204 -9.99 -7.09 19.88
CA GLU A 204 -10.33 -8.03 20.93
C GLU A 204 -9.63 -9.38 20.77
N SER A 205 -9.60 -9.93 19.55
CA SER A 205 -8.86 -11.18 19.33
C SER A 205 -8.43 -11.34 17.88
N PHE A 206 -7.15 -11.15 17.61
CA PHE A 206 -6.61 -11.53 16.31
C PHE A 206 -6.67 -13.05 16.16
N LYS A 207 -7.59 -13.52 15.31
CA LYS A 207 -7.72 -14.93 14.95
C LYS A 207 -7.58 -15.06 13.45
N THR A 208 -6.42 -15.53 13.01
CA THR A 208 -6.16 -15.83 11.61
C THR A 208 -5.80 -17.30 11.45
N THR A 209 -6.15 -17.90 10.32
CA THR A 209 -5.72 -19.25 9.98
C THR A 209 -4.31 -19.19 9.38
N HIS A 210 -3.55 -20.27 9.50
CA HIS A 210 -2.23 -20.39 8.88
C HIS A 210 -2.28 -20.11 7.37
N GLU A 211 -3.27 -20.67 6.66
CA GLU A 211 -3.49 -20.44 5.23
C GLU A 211 -3.65 -18.94 4.90
N LYS A 212 -4.40 -18.21 5.71
CA LYS A 212 -4.58 -16.76 5.52
C LYS A 212 -3.29 -15.99 5.79
N VAL A 213 -2.46 -16.44 6.73
CA VAL A 213 -1.12 -15.86 6.97
C VAL A 213 -0.23 -16.08 5.76
N GLU A 214 -0.19 -17.30 5.21
CA GLU A 214 0.56 -17.61 4.00
C GLU A 214 0.09 -16.75 2.80
N GLU A 215 -1.21 -16.50 2.66
CA GLU A 215 -1.76 -15.66 1.58
C GLU A 215 -1.40 -14.17 1.72
N MET A 216 -1.46 -13.62 2.94
CA MET A 216 -1.20 -12.19 3.16
C MET A 216 0.29 -11.86 3.21
N THR A 217 1.15 -12.80 3.61
CA THR A 217 2.61 -12.61 3.74
C THR A 217 3.23 -11.97 2.49
N PRO A 218 3.08 -12.53 1.26
CA PRO A 218 3.67 -11.92 0.07
C PRO A 218 3.13 -10.51 -0.22
N LYS A 219 1.85 -10.25 0.10
CA LYS A 219 1.22 -8.93 -0.12
C LYS A 219 1.79 -7.88 0.84
N ILE A 220 1.97 -8.24 2.12
CA ILE A 220 2.61 -7.37 3.12
C ILE A 220 4.06 -7.08 2.72
N LEU A 221 4.83 -8.10 2.34
CA LEU A 221 6.22 -7.93 1.89
C LEU A 221 6.32 -7.04 0.66
N GLN A 222 5.39 -7.18 -0.29
CA GLN A 222 5.33 -6.32 -1.46
C GLN A 222 5.14 -4.85 -1.07
N ILE A 223 4.19 -4.54 -0.17
CA ILE A 223 3.93 -3.16 0.28
C ILE A 223 5.14 -2.58 1.03
N LEU A 224 5.80 -3.39 1.86
CA LEU A 224 7.00 -2.98 2.59
C LEU A 224 8.21 -2.77 1.65
N SER A 225 8.25 -3.47 0.51
CA SER A 225 9.39 -3.46 -0.41
C SER A 225 9.26 -2.44 -1.53
N LEU A 226 8.04 -2.20 -2.01
CA LEU A 226 7.76 -1.39 -3.18
C LEU A 226 7.07 -0.09 -2.82
N ASP A 227 7.42 0.98 -3.54
CA ASP A 227 6.73 2.26 -3.46
C ASP A 227 5.45 2.26 -4.31
N GLN A 228 4.77 3.41 -4.35
CA GLN A 228 3.54 3.61 -5.12
C GLN A 228 3.70 3.43 -6.64
N ASN A 229 4.93 3.47 -7.16
CA ASN A 229 5.25 3.25 -8.57
C ASN A 229 5.69 1.80 -8.85
N ASN A 230 5.59 0.90 -7.85
CA ASN A 230 6.14 -0.46 -7.86
C ASN A 230 7.66 -0.52 -8.03
N GLU A 231 8.38 0.56 -7.70
CA GLU A 231 9.83 0.53 -7.62
C GLU A 231 10.28 0.11 -6.22
N LEU A 232 11.47 -0.47 -6.09
CA LEU A 232 12.04 -0.76 -4.78
C LEU A 232 12.18 0.54 -3.97
N ARG A 233 11.64 0.53 -2.75
CA ARG A 233 11.72 1.70 -1.87
C ARG A 233 13.18 2.06 -1.59
N LYS A 234 13.50 3.35 -1.73
CA LYS A 234 14.81 3.91 -1.35
C LYS A 234 14.96 4.04 0.17
N THR A 235 13.86 4.30 0.85
CA THR A 235 13.75 4.41 2.32
C THR A 235 12.79 3.36 2.86
N ALA A 236 13.03 2.88 4.08
CA ALA A 236 12.09 1.95 4.69
C ALA A 236 10.75 2.63 4.95
N LEU A 237 9.65 1.88 4.79
CA LEU A 237 8.33 2.35 5.19
C LEU A 237 8.32 2.63 6.70
N THR A 238 7.64 3.69 7.11
CA THR A 238 7.65 4.22 8.47
C THR A 238 6.82 3.39 9.46
N ILE A 239 7.11 2.09 9.61
CA ILE A 239 6.36 1.13 10.44
C ILE A 239 6.31 1.49 11.93
N LYS A 240 7.17 2.40 12.41
CA LYS A 240 7.17 2.90 13.79
C LYS A 240 5.82 3.50 14.21
N GLU A 241 5.04 3.98 13.24
CA GLU A 241 3.72 4.54 13.48
C GLU A 241 2.69 3.43 13.75
N LEU A 242 2.85 2.24 13.16
CA LEU A 242 2.02 1.06 13.44
C LEU A 242 2.29 0.47 14.83
N LEU A 243 3.52 0.60 15.34
CA LEU A 243 3.90 0.12 16.69
C LEU A 243 3.17 0.86 17.83
N LYS A 244 2.47 1.96 17.54
CA LYS A 244 1.71 2.75 18.52
C LYS A 244 0.35 2.13 18.84
N TYR A 245 -0.20 1.33 17.93
CA TYR A 245 -1.52 0.73 18.08
C TYR A 245 -1.46 -0.49 19.00
N LYS A 246 -2.42 -0.55 19.92
CA LYS A 246 -2.54 -1.61 20.93
C LYS A 246 -3.91 -2.27 20.90
N ASP A 247 -3.94 -3.56 21.18
CA ASP A 247 -5.18 -4.33 21.37
C ASP A 247 -5.81 -4.05 22.75
N SER A 248 -6.97 -4.64 23.04
CA SER A 248 -7.68 -4.46 24.32
C SER A 248 -6.89 -4.99 25.53
N ARG A 249 -5.90 -5.86 25.30
CA ARG A 249 -4.97 -6.40 26.31
C ARG A 249 -3.71 -5.55 26.50
N GLY A 250 -3.55 -4.49 25.70
CA GLY A 250 -2.39 -3.58 25.74
C GLY A 250 -1.17 -4.07 24.96
N LEU A 251 -1.28 -5.16 24.20
CA LEU A 251 -0.23 -5.70 23.33
C LEU A 251 -0.11 -4.85 22.06
N ARG A 252 1.10 -4.71 21.53
CA ARG A 252 1.32 -3.94 20.29
C ARG A 252 0.88 -4.75 19.10
N MET A 253 -0.15 -4.28 18.40
CA MET A 253 -0.82 -5.04 17.34
C MET A 253 0.11 -5.40 16.19
N TYR A 254 1.00 -4.49 15.79
CA TYR A 254 1.97 -4.80 14.74
C TYR A 254 2.93 -5.92 15.15
N GLU A 255 3.47 -5.86 16.38
CA GLU A 255 4.45 -6.85 16.85
C GLU A 255 3.81 -8.21 17.05
N ASP A 256 2.63 -8.25 17.68
CA ASP A 256 1.85 -9.46 17.90
C ASP A 256 1.51 -10.16 16.57
N ARG A 257 0.93 -9.43 15.63
CA ARG A 257 0.39 -10.02 14.39
C ARG A 257 1.44 -10.29 13.34
N MET A 258 2.55 -9.53 13.35
CA MET A 258 3.70 -9.86 12.52
C MET A 258 4.47 -11.07 13.05
N GLY A 259 4.29 -11.48 14.31
CA GLY A 259 4.82 -12.74 14.81
C GLY A 259 4.37 -13.93 13.97
N GLU A 260 3.09 -13.98 13.61
CA GLU A 260 2.54 -15.01 12.71
C GLU A 260 3.19 -15.01 11.31
N VAL A 261 3.38 -13.83 10.73
CA VAL A 261 4.03 -13.69 9.42
C VAL A 261 5.50 -14.11 9.50
N ILE A 262 6.18 -13.80 10.61
CA ILE A 262 7.56 -14.25 10.86
C ILE A 262 7.62 -15.78 10.94
N SER A 263 6.66 -16.43 11.59
CA SER A 263 6.59 -17.90 11.65
C SER A 263 6.47 -18.52 10.25
N VAL A 264 5.70 -17.93 9.34
CA VAL A 264 5.63 -18.35 7.94
C VAL A 264 6.97 -18.15 7.21
N LEU A 265 7.60 -16.99 7.40
CA LEU A 265 8.91 -16.68 6.79
C LEU A 265 10.04 -17.60 7.25
N LEU A 266 9.94 -18.13 8.47
CA LEU A 266 10.93 -19.01 9.09
C LEU A 266 10.59 -20.50 8.96
N LYS A 267 9.49 -20.84 8.29
CA LYS A 267 9.08 -22.23 8.07
C LYS A 267 10.20 -23.03 7.41
N ASP A 268 10.59 -24.12 8.04
CA ASP A 268 11.66 -25.03 7.62
C ASP A 268 13.03 -24.36 7.41
N PHE A 269 13.27 -23.19 8.00
CA PHE A 269 14.48 -22.38 7.79
C PHE A 269 15.78 -23.17 7.97
N SER A 270 15.86 -24.11 8.91
CA SER A 270 17.06 -24.91 9.15
C SER A 270 17.45 -25.78 7.95
N THR A 271 16.45 -26.29 7.23
CA THR A 271 16.60 -27.20 6.08
C THR A 271 16.74 -26.48 4.74
N GLN A 272 16.41 -25.19 4.70
CA GLN A 272 16.55 -24.34 3.52
C GLN A 272 18.01 -24.24 3.05
N ASN A 273 18.19 -24.10 1.74
CA ASN A 273 19.50 -23.83 1.14
C ASN A 273 19.97 -22.39 1.44
N ILE A 274 21.23 -22.10 1.14
CA ILE A 274 21.85 -20.79 1.42
C ILE A 274 21.07 -19.61 0.80
N GLN A 275 20.57 -19.78 -0.42
CA GLN A 275 19.85 -18.73 -1.12
C GLN A 275 18.46 -18.50 -0.50
N GLU A 276 17.73 -19.57 -0.19
CA GLU A 276 16.43 -19.51 0.51
C GLU A 276 16.57 -18.85 1.89
N LYS A 277 17.59 -19.24 2.67
CA LYS A 277 17.89 -18.60 3.97
C LYS A 277 18.18 -17.12 3.82
N GLN A 278 18.94 -16.73 2.79
CA GLN A 278 19.23 -15.33 2.51
C GLN A 278 17.96 -14.55 2.18
N ASP A 279 17.05 -15.13 1.39
CA ASP A 279 15.78 -14.49 1.01
C ASP A 279 14.83 -14.36 2.21
N ALA A 280 14.75 -15.38 3.07
CA ALA A 280 14.03 -15.30 4.34
C ALA A 280 14.59 -14.19 5.25
N LEU A 281 15.91 -14.11 5.44
CA LEU A 281 16.54 -13.04 6.23
C LEU A 281 16.31 -11.66 5.62
N HIS A 282 16.38 -11.53 4.30
CA HIS A 282 16.07 -10.29 3.59
C HIS A 282 14.65 -9.81 3.91
N ASN A 283 13.66 -10.72 3.82
CA ASN A 283 12.27 -10.42 4.14
C ASN A 283 12.07 -10.04 5.62
N LEU A 284 12.76 -10.73 6.55
CA LEU A 284 12.70 -10.38 7.96
C LEU A 284 13.26 -8.96 8.21
N TYR A 285 14.40 -8.60 7.64
CA TYR A 285 14.94 -7.25 7.77
C TYR A 285 13.97 -6.18 7.27
N ILE A 286 13.22 -6.46 6.19
CA ILE A 286 12.15 -5.60 5.67
C ILE A 286 11.00 -5.47 6.68
N VAL A 287 10.52 -6.58 7.25
CA VAL A 287 9.47 -6.60 8.30
C VAL A 287 9.83 -5.73 9.50
N PHE A 288 11.12 -5.65 9.85
CA PHE A 288 11.62 -4.82 10.95
C PHE A 288 11.99 -3.38 10.54
N GLY A 289 11.61 -2.94 9.33
CA GLY A 289 11.77 -1.55 8.89
C GLY A 289 13.15 -1.23 8.32
N THR A 290 13.80 -2.19 7.66
CA THR A 290 15.02 -1.93 6.87
C THR A 290 14.66 -1.74 5.40
N ALA A 291 15.26 -0.74 4.74
CA ALA A 291 15.06 -0.52 3.31
C ALA A 291 15.52 -1.74 2.49
N PRO A 292 14.84 -2.12 1.38
CA PRO A 292 15.12 -3.35 0.64
C PRO A 292 16.58 -3.56 0.24
N SER A 293 17.23 -2.52 -0.30
CA SER A 293 18.64 -2.60 -0.72
C SER A 293 19.57 -2.95 0.46
N LYS A 294 19.37 -2.29 1.60
CA LYS A 294 20.13 -2.53 2.83
C LYS A 294 19.77 -3.86 3.49
N ALA A 295 18.51 -4.27 3.42
CA ALA A 295 18.04 -5.56 3.92
C ALA A 295 18.72 -6.72 3.18
N LYS A 296 18.83 -6.61 1.85
CA LYS A 296 19.56 -7.57 1.00
C LYS A 296 21.04 -7.67 1.35
N GLU A 297 21.69 -6.53 1.57
CA GLU A 297 23.09 -6.49 2.01
C GLU A 297 23.28 -7.15 3.38
N LYS A 298 22.43 -6.82 4.35
CA LYS A 298 22.49 -7.41 5.70
C LYS A 298 22.25 -8.92 5.68
N ALA A 299 21.31 -9.40 4.87
CA ALA A 299 21.04 -10.83 4.72
C ALA A 299 22.27 -11.57 4.18
N ARG A 300 22.91 -11.05 3.12
CA ARG A 300 24.16 -11.60 2.57
C ARG A 300 25.28 -11.65 3.61
N ASN A 301 25.45 -10.58 4.36
CA ASN A 301 26.49 -10.50 5.40
C ASN A 301 26.22 -11.50 6.53
N ALA A 302 24.97 -11.66 6.97
CA ALA A 302 24.60 -12.62 8.01
C ALA A 302 24.93 -14.06 7.59
N ILE A 303 24.51 -14.47 6.39
CA ILE A 303 24.77 -15.81 5.84
C ILE A 303 26.25 -16.08 5.62
N ARG A 304 27.01 -15.08 5.15
CA ARG A 304 28.46 -15.21 4.97
C ARG A 304 29.18 -15.41 6.31
N ASN A 305 28.74 -14.72 7.36
CA ASN A 305 29.39 -14.75 8.66
C ASN A 305 29.03 -16.01 9.46
N ASP A 306 27.80 -16.50 9.32
CA ASP A 306 27.35 -17.76 9.90
C ASP A 306 26.41 -18.45 8.89
N PRO A 307 26.88 -19.50 8.19
CA PRO A 307 26.02 -20.24 7.27
C PRO A 307 25.00 -21.15 7.98
N THR A 308 25.17 -21.38 9.27
CA THR A 308 24.44 -22.39 10.06
C THR A 308 23.36 -21.81 10.96
N LEU A 309 22.98 -20.53 10.80
CA LEU A 309 22.02 -19.71 11.60
C LEU A 309 20.77 -20.39 12.18
N SER A 310 20.45 -21.61 11.78
CA SER A 310 19.39 -22.50 12.28
C SER A 310 19.16 -22.45 13.81
N PRO A 311 20.16 -22.52 14.71
CA PRO A 311 19.90 -22.51 16.16
C PRO A 311 19.21 -21.24 16.67
N ILE A 312 19.40 -20.11 15.96
CA ILE A 312 18.82 -18.82 16.32
C ILE A 312 17.31 -18.80 16.03
N PHE A 313 16.85 -19.60 15.06
CA PHE A 313 15.48 -19.59 14.56
C PHE A 313 14.68 -20.85 14.93
N GLU A 314 15.32 -21.87 15.50
CA GLU A 314 14.71 -23.17 15.82
C GLU A 314 13.90 -23.22 17.13
N HIS A 315 14.03 -22.22 18.01
CA HIS A 315 13.41 -22.30 19.36
C HIS A 315 12.35 -21.21 19.53
N PRO A 316 11.05 -21.54 19.37
CA PRO A 316 9.98 -20.63 19.79
C PRO A 316 10.14 -20.34 21.28
N HIS A 317 9.89 -19.09 21.68
CA HIS A 317 9.99 -18.68 23.07
C HIS A 317 9.04 -19.54 23.95
N PRO A 318 9.54 -20.32 24.93
CA PRO A 318 8.66 -21.04 25.83
C PRO A 318 7.93 -20.04 26.74
N ASP A 319 6.63 -20.26 26.94
CA ASP A 319 5.77 -19.62 27.95
C ASP A 319 5.74 -18.07 27.95
N SER A 320 5.16 -17.47 26.91
CA SER A 320 4.69 -16.09 26.95
C SER A 320 3.16 -16.04 26.93
N ARG A 321 2.57 -15.10 27.67
CA ARG A 321 1.13 -14.75 27.56
C ARG A 321 0.77 -14.16 26.18
N ALA A 322 1.78 -13.76 25.42
CA ALA A 322 1.71 -13.26 24.04
C ALA A 322 2.88 -13.86 23.25
N PRO A 323 2.77 -15.13 22.80
CA PRO A 323 3.87 -15.85 22.16
C PRO A 323 4.32 -15.20 20.86
N GLU A 324 3.40 -14.66 20.05
CA GLU A 324 3.69 -14.07 18.75
C GLU A 324 4.45 -12.74 18.89
N GLN A 325 4.03 -11.86 19.80
CA GLN A 325 4.77 -10.63 20.12
C GLN A 325 6.16 -10.94 20.69
N ALA A 326 6.28 -11.95 21.57
CA ALA A 326 7.56 -12.35 22.13
C ALA A 326 8.50 -12.87 21.04
N GLU A 327 7.97 -13.65 20.09
CA GLU A 327 8.70 -14.15 18.94
C GLU A 327 9.19 -13.02 18.03
N TYR A 328 8.32 -12.06 17.72
CA TYR A 328 8.70 -10.84 16.97
C TYR A 328 9.88 -10.12 17.63
N ILE A 329 9.82 -9.89 18.94
CA ILE A 329 10.88 -9.20 19.69
C ILE A 329 12.18 -10.02 19.70
N ARG A 330 12.07 -11.35 19.93
CA ARG A 330 13.21 -12.27 19.94
C ARG A 330 13.96 -12.23 18.61
N ILE A 331 13.23 -12.43 17.50
CA ILE A 331 13.81 -12.43 16.15
C ILE A 331 14.41 -11.07 15.80
N LYS A 332 13.72 -9.97 16.15
CA LYS A 332 14.25 -8.61 15.95
C LYS A 332 15.60 -8.42 16.63
N ASN A 333 15.72 -8.85 17.89
CA ASN A 333 16.95 -8.71 18.66
C ASN A 333 18.09 -9.56 18.08
N GLN A 334 17.78 -10.78 17.64
CA GLN A 334 18.77 -11.65 17.00
C GLN A 334 19.30 -11.08 15.69
N LEU A 335 18.42 -10.55 14.84
CA LEU A 335 18.84 -9.88 13.60
C LEU A 335 19.67 -8.61 13.85
N GLN A 336 19.43 -7.90 14.97
CA GLN A 336 20.27 -6.77 15.36
C GLN A 336 21.68 -7.20 15.77
N ILE A 337 21.82 -8.36 16.44
CA ILE A 337 23.12 -8.93 16.79
C ILE A 337 23.87 -9.31 15.50
N LEU A 338 23.23 -10.08 14.61
CA LEU A 338 23.80 -10.49 13.33
C LEU A 338 24.19 -9.31 12.44
N GLY A 339 23.37 -8.26 12.43
CA GLY A 339 23.61 -7.05 11.64
C GLY A 339 24.66 -6.08 12.22
N LYS A 340 25.13 -6.28 13.46
CA LYS A 340 26.19 -5.47 14.11
C LYS A 340 27.58 -6.07 13.95
N VAL A 341 27.69 -7.27 13.38
CA VAL A 341 28.96 -7.96 13.21
C VAL A 341 29.78 -7.31 12.09
N ASN A 342 30.52 -6.26 12.45
CA ASN A 342 31.72 -5.82 11.73
C ASN A 342 32.88 -6.70 12.22
N PHE A 343 33.10 -7.86 11.61
CA PHE A 343 34.40 -8.53 11.78
C PHE A 343 35.41 -7.74 10.95
N LYS A 344 36.31 -7.04 11.64
CA LYS A 344 37.53 -6.52 11.03
C LYS A 344 38.25 -7.71 10.38
N SER A 345 38.41 -7.65 9.06
CA SER A 345 39.40 -8.45 8.34
C SER A 345 40.80 -8.09 8.80
#